data_AF-A0AAW7HGR0-F1
#
_entry.id   AF-A0AAW7HGR0-F1
#
_cell.length_a   1.000
_cell.length_b   1.000
_cell.length_c   1.000
_cell.angle_alpha   90.00
_cell.angle_beta   90.00
_cell.angle_gamma   90.00
#
_symmetry.space_group_name_H-M   'P 1'
#
loop_
_entity.id
_entity.type
_entity.pdbx_description
1 polymer ?
#
loop_
_entity_poly.entity_id
_entity_poly.type
_entity_poly.pdbx_seq_one_letter_code
_entity_poly.pdbx_strand_id
1 'polypeptide(L)' 'MQVIYAGLRNGARDQAIHDALIYKRVAEVAEEFRLSPNTVRAAAKRIDKIEVFDLQLTGGG' A
#
# COMPACT_ATOMS: atom_id res chain seq x y z
N MET A 1 15.99 2.31 0.12
CA MET A 1 14.94 2.80 1.04
C MET A 1 14.01 1.64 1.32
N GLN A 2 13.99 1.10 2.55
CA GLN A 2 13.08 0.01 2.93
C GLN A 2 11.92 0.62 3.72
N VAL A 3 10.76 0.75 3.06
CA VAL A 3 9.53 1.24 3.71
C VAL A 3 8.95 0.11 4.54
N ILE A 4 8.83 0.33 5.86
CA ILE A 4 8.17 -0.62 6.78
C ILE A 4 6.73 -0.17 6.98
N TYR A 5 5.79 -1.05 6.68
CA TYR A 5 4.38 -0.83 6.91
C TYR A 5 3.98 -1.43 8.26
N ALA A 6 3.98 -0.61 9.31
CA ALA A 6 3.63 -1.05 10.67
C ALA A 6 2.17 -1.54 10.72
N GLY A 7 1.96 -2.82 11.05
CA GLY A 7 0.62 -3.40 11.16
C GLY A 7 0.01 -3.93 9.85
N LEU A 8 0.74 -3.91 8.73
CA LEU A 8 0.30 -4.56 7.48
C LEU A 8 1.06 -5.83 7.18
N ARG A 9 0.29 -6.89 6.89
CA ARG A 9 0.82 -8.19 6.47
C ARG A 9 1.47 -8.16 5.08
N ASN A 10 1.11 -7.19 4.24
CA ASN A 10 1.62 -7.06 2.88
C ASN A 10 1.53 -5.61 2.36
N GLY A 11 2.18 -4.68 3.06
CA GLY A 11 2.01 -3.24 2.82
C GLY A 11 2.48 -2.77 1.44
N ALA A 12 3.52 -3.38 0.86
CA ALA A 12 3.97 -3.04 -0.49
C ALA A 12 2.90 -3.28 -1.56
N ARG A 13 2.10 -4.35 -1.40
CA ARG A 13 0.99 -4.64 -2.33
C ARG A 13 -0.14 -3.65 -2.14
N ASP A 14 -0.52 -3.36 -0.91
CA ASP A 14 -1.60 -2.43 -0.62
C ASP A 14 -1.22 -0.99 -1.06
N GLN A 15 0.06 -0.61 -0.95
CA GLN A 15 0.59 0.63 -1.50
C GLN A 15 0.50 0.66 -3.03
N ALA A 16 0.93 -0.41 -3.72
CA ALA A 16 0.82 -0.49 -5.18
C ALA A 16 -0.65 -0.38 -5.65
N ILE A 17 -1.59 -0.95 -4.90
CA ILE A 17 -3.02 -0.80 -5.15
C ILE A 17 -3.48 0.66 -4.95
N HIS A 18 -3.04 1.30 -3.86
CA HIS A 18 -3.34 2.70 -3.59
C HIS A 18 -2.80 3.63 -4.69
N ASP A 19 -1.55 3.43 -5.10
CA ASP A 19 -0.90 4.23 -6.14
C ASP A 19 -1.56 4.02 -7.52
N ALA A 20 -1.97 2.79 -7.83
CA ALA A 20 -2.70 2.50 -9.07
C ALA A 20 -4.06 3.22 -9.13
N LEU A 21 -4.73 3.40 -7.99
CA LEU A 21 -6.01 4.10 -7.90
C LEU A 21 -5.91 5.62 -8.13
N ILE A 22 -4.70 6.21 -8.10
CA ILE A 22 -4.48 7.62 -8.44
C ILE A 22 -4.81 7.86 -9.92
N TYR A 23 -4.53 6.87 -10.78
CA TYR A 23 -4.63 7.00 -12.24
C TYR A 23 -5.71 6.10 -12.87
N LYS A 24 -6.16 5.05 -12.17
CA LYS A 24 -7.10 4.04 -12.68
C LYS A 24 -8.32 3.91 -11.78
N ARG A 25 -9.44 3.43 -12.34
CA ARG A 25 -10.65 3.14 -11.56
C ARG A 25 -10.50 1.84 -10.78
N VAL A 26 -11.26 1.72 -9.68
CA VAL A 26 -11.30 0.52 -8.82
C VAL A 26 -11.54 -0.77 -9.61
N ALA A 27 -12.40 -0.74 -10.64
CA ALA A 27 -12.67 -1.92 -11.46
C ALA A 27 -11.45 -2.37 -12.28
N GLU A 28 -10.68 -1.42 -12.83
CA GLU A 28 -9.48 -1.70 -13.62
C GLU A 28 -8.36 -2.25 -12.73
N VAL A 29 -8.18 -1.66 -11.54
CA VAL A 29 -7.23 -2.14 -10.54
C VAL A 29 -7.65 -3.52 -10.00
N ALA A 30 -8.94 -3.78 -9.84
CA ALA A 30 -9.44 -5.09 -9.43
C ALA A 30 -9.08 -6.19 -10.44
N GLU A 31 -9.25 -5.93 -11.74
CA GLU A 31 -8.84 -6.85 -12.81
C GLU A 31 -7.32 -7.07 -12.85
N GLU A 32 -6.54 -5.98 -12.79
CA GLU A 32 -5.07 -6.03 -12.85
C GLU A 32 -4.45 -6.84 -11.69
N PHE A 33 -4.98 -6.66 -10.49
CA PHE A 33 -4.52 -7.38 -9.30
C PHE A 33 -5.25 -8.72 -9.08
N ARG A 34 -6.23 -9.07 -9.93
CA ARG A 34 -7.11 -10.24 -9.79
C ARG A 34 -7.76 -10.32 -8.40
N LEU A 35 -8.23 -9.17 -7.91
CA LEU A 35 -8.87 -9.03 -6.60
C LEU A 35 -10.32 -8.56 -6.76
N SER A 36 -11.16 -8.79 -5.75
CA SER A 36 -12.49 -8.20 -5.75
C SER A 36 -12.40 -6.68 -5.54
N PRO A 37 -13.31 -5.88 -6.13
CA PRO A 37 -13.35 -4.42 -5.93
C PRO A 37 -13.41 -4.00 -4.46
N ASN A 38 -14.07 -4.79 -3.61
CA ASN A 38 -14.12 -4.55 -2.17
C ASN A 38 -12.74 -4.71 -1.50
N THR A 39 -11.96 -5.69 -1.95
CA THR A 39 -10.59 -5.90 -1.43
C THR A 39 -9.68 -4.74 -1.81
N VAL A 40 -9.82 -4.22 -3.04
CA VAL A 40 -9.08 -3.04 -3.52
C VAL A 40 -9.41 -1.81 -2.67
N ARG A 41 -10.69 -1.53 -2.41
CA ARG A 41 -11.10 -0.41 -1.53
C ARG A 41 -10.58 -0.58 -0.10
N ALA A 42 -10.61 -1.80 0.43
CA ALA A 42 -10.09 -2.09 1.77
C ALA A 42 -8.57 -1.90 1.85
N ALA A 43 -7.82 -2.30 0.81
CA ALA A 43 -6.37 -2.09 0.73
C ALA A 43 -6.01 -0.59 0.69
N ALA A 44 -6.70 0.18 -0.15
CA ALA A 44 -6.51 1.64 -0.20
C ALA A 44 -6.77 2.31 1.14
N LYS A 45 -7.88 1.95 1.81
CA LYS A 45 -8.22 2.47 3.14
C LYS A 45 -7.24 2.06 4.23
N ARG A 46 -6.55 0.92 4.07
CA ARG A 46 -5.52 0.48 5.01
C ARG A 46 -4.26 1.33 4.89
N ILE A 47 -3.85 1.68 3.67
CA ILE A 47 -2.71 2.59 3.42
C ILE A 47 -3.01 4.00 3.91
N ASP A 48 -4.21 4.53 3.64
CA ASP A 48 -4.63 5.86 4.09
C ASP A 48 -4.61 6.02 5.62
N LYS A 49 -4.75 4.92 6.35
CA LYS A 49 -4.73 4.88 7.82
C LYS A 49 -3.39 4.48 8.43
N ILE A 50 -2.40 4.13 7.62
CA ILE A 50 -1.13 3.65 8.15
C ILE A 50 -0.19 4.82 8.41
N GLU A 51 0.47 4.78 9.56
CA GLU A 51 1.62 5.64 9.81
C GLU A 51 2.84 5.04 9.11
N VAL A 52 3.40 5.77 8.16
CA VAL A 52 4.61 5.37 7.43
C VAL A 52 5.81 5.97 8.16
N PHE A 53 6.74 5.11 8.59
CA PHE A 53 7.98 5.54 9.24
C PHE A 53 9.16 5.28 8.30
N ASP A 54 9.99 6.30 8.12
CA ASP A 54 11.25 6.17 7.38
C ASP A 54 12.38 5.83 8.35
N LEU A 55 13.11 4.76 8.05
CA LEU A 55 14.20 4.27 8.88
C LEU A 55 15.53 4.82 8.36
N GLN A 56 16.06 5.81 9.06
CA GLN A 56 17.40 6.31 8.83
C GLN A 56 18.40 5.57 9.72
N LEU A 57 19.39 4.93 9.10
CA LEU A 57 20.47 4.27 9.82
C LEU A 57 21.42 5.35 10.38
N THR A 58 21.28 5.68 11.65
CA THR A 58 22.25 6.53 12.35
C THR A 58 23.48 5.67 12.66
N GLY A 59 24.42 5.63 11.73
CA GLY A 59 25.68 4.90 11.90
C GLY A 59 26.37 5.32 13.20
N GLY A 60 26.66 4.34 14.06
CA GLY A 60 27.55 4.52 15.20
C GLY A 60 28.99 4.55 14.69
N GLY A 61 29.68 5.65 14.97
CA GLY A 61 31.14 5.77 14.82
C GLY A 61 31.86 5.05 15.95
#